data_AF-A0A1I7JLJ1-F1
#
_entry.id   AF-A0A1I7JLJ1-F1
#
_cell.length_a   1.000
_cell.length_b   1.000
_cell.length_c   1.000
_cell.angle_alpha   90.00
_cell.angle_beta   90.00
_cell.angle_gamma   90.00
#
_symmetry.space_group_name_H-M   'P 1'
#
loop_
_entity.id
_entity.type
_entity.pdbx_description
1 polymer ?
#
loop_
_entity_poly.entity_id
_entity_poly.type
_entity_poly.pdbx_seq_one_letter_code
_entity_poly.pdbx_strand_id
1 'polypeptide(L)'
;MSTKPDSQPPRVRIELLKPHRHAGRDYKTGQFLELPEGKAGWLVSVGTAKAAPAAPPRNSRRQEGVNMATQASKSTPIVWNGQGPVHIGIYDPINGRPEMGFLTNLYSVGCANRTLTVTPSRETGKIKESCSGQRMTLKEYETGKGLEVNLSMVQFDTRTMASAFFGEAMEIPGGTVTDEQLAKLEPGDYFFLRNPRSKSVVIEDSTPGTPLTYVLGTHYEEDDAEHGRYRLLAHPALHVEPLKVDYEYDSFVNVAAFSKTNVERGIIFSGVNGDGQKQRVIIPRIPLALDGSFNWLSDEPSDLALKGEAQYVPGLKNDPLFGPFMRIDAMV
;
A
#
# COMPACT_ATOMS: atom_id res chain seq x y z
N MET A 1 20.39 57.69 -14.62
CA MET A 1 20.51 58.13 -13.22
C MET A 1 19.22 58.82 -12.82
N SER A 2 18.39 58.21 -11.97
CA SER A 2 17.45 58.94 -11.14
C SER A 2 17.05 58.07 -9.93
N THR A 3 17.02 58.71 -8.78
CA THR A 3 17.17 58.23 -7.41
C THR A 3 15.94 57.53 -6.81
N LYS A 4 16.17 56.44 -6.07
CA LYS A 4 15.45 56.15 -4.81
C LYS A 4 16.49 56.21 -3.68
N PRO A 5 16.16 56.77 -2.50
CA PRO A 5 15.35 56.01 -1.55
C PRO A 5 14.39 56.86 -0.68
N ASP A 6 13.16 56.37 -0.49
CA ASP A 6 12.35 56.74 0.67
C ASP A 6 12.93 56.05 1.91
N SER A 7 13.76 56.75 2.68
CA SER A 7 14.08 56.35 4.04
C SER A 7 12.87 56.69 4.93
N GLN A 8 12.21 55.65 5.45
CA GLN A 8 11.07 55.81 6.35
C GLN A 8 11.55 56.53 7.64
N PRO A 9 10.88 57.60 8.11
CA PRO A 9 11.36 58.38 9.25
C PRO A 9 11.40 57.55 10.54
N PRO A 10 12.35 57.86 11.45
CA PRO A 10 12.51 57.13 12.70
C PRO A 10 11.20 57.17 13.52
N ARG A 11 10.81 56.01 14.03
CA ARG A 11 9.61 55.86 14.86
C ARG A 11 10.01 55.80 16.33
N VAL A 12 9.25 56.50 17.17
CA VAL A 12 9.42 56.56 18.61
C VAL A 12 8.16 56.05 19.31
N ARG A 13 8.36 55.48 20.51
CA ARG A 13 7.29 54.90 21.33
C ARG A 13 6.76 55.94 22.32
N ILE A 14 5.45 56.08 22.38
CA ILE A 14 4.74 56.95 23.34
C ILE A 14 3.71 56.13 24.12
N GLU A 15 3.40 56.56 25.35
CA GLU A 15 2.32 56.04 26.18
C GLU A 15 1.15 57.04 26.15
N LEU A 16 -0.04 56.58 25.78
CA LEU A 16 -1.22 57.42 25.66
C LEU A 16 -1.82 57.74 27.04
N LEU A 17 -2.06 59.01 27.32
CA LEU A 17 -2.71 59.47 28.55
C LEU A 17 -4.24 59.62 28.38
N LYS A 18 -4.72 59.63 27.13
CA LYS A 18 -6.14 59.67 26.78
C LYS A 18 -6.45 58.63 25.68
N PRO A 19 -7.70 58.17 25.53
CA PRO A 19 -8.08 57.32 24.42
C PRO A 19 -7.81 58.00 23.07
N HIS A 20 -7.25 57.26 22.11
CA HIS A 20 -6.84 57.79 20.81
C HIS A 20 -7.09 56.79 19.70
N ARG A 21 -7.60 57.24 18.56
CA ARG A 21 -7.79 56.40 17.37
C ARG A 21 -6.68 56.64 16.37
N HIS A 22 -5.92 55.60 16.05
CA HIS A 22 -4.81 55.66 15.09
C HIS A 22 -4.88 54.52 14.07
N ALA A 23 -4.73 54.84 12.78
CA ALA A 23 -4.76 53.87 11.68
C ALA A 23 -5.95 52.89 11.73
N GLY A 24 -7.14 53.40 12.06
CA GLY A 24 -8.38 52.62 12.15
C GLY A 24 -8.58 51.84 13.45
N ARG A 25 -7.58 51.78 14.35
CA ARG A 25 -7.65 51.11 15.65
C ARG A 25 -7.81 52.09 16.80
N ASP A 26 -8.68 51.76 17.75
CA ASP A 26 -8.83 52.52 19.00
C ASP A 26 -7.84 52.03 20.06
N TYR A 27 -7.17 52.99 20.69
CA TYR A 27 -6.23 52.77 21.77
C TYR A 27 -6.77 53.41 23.05
N LYS A 28 -6.66 52.69 24.17
CA LYS A 28 -7.09 53.16 25.50
C LYS A 28 -5.94 53.88 26.23
N THR A 29 -6.28 54.69 27.24
CA THR A 29 -5.29 55.28 28.17
C THR A 29 -4.37 54.19 28.74
N GLY A 30 -3.07 54.48 28.82
CA GLY A 30 -2.01 53.59 29.27
C GLY A 30 -1.43 52.69 28.17
N GLN A 31 -1.99 52.68 26.95
CA GLN A 31 -1.46 51.88 25.85
C GLN A 31 -0.33 52.57 25.11
N PHE A 32 0.59 51.76 24.57
CA PHE A 32 1.75 52.25 23.82
C PHE A 32 1.47 52.30 22.33
N LEU A 33 1.94 53.36 21.68
CA LEU A 33 1.83 53.58 20.25
C LEU A 33 3.21 53.97 19.69
N GLU A 34 3.56 53.43 18.51
CA GLU A 34 4.81 53.74 17.82
C GLU A 34 4.51 54.56 16.56
N LEU A 35 5.01 55.79 16.54
CA LEU A 35 4.73 56.77 15.49
C LEU A 35 6.02 57.42 15.01
N PRO A 36 6.04 57.96 13.78
CA PRO A 36 7.10 58.87 13.36
C PRO A 36 7.29 60.00 14.38
N GLU A 37 8.54 60.35 14.65
CA GLU A 37 8.94 61.30 15.70
C GLU A 37 8.11 62.60 15.71
N GLY A 38 7.86 63.21 14.55
CA GLY A 38 7.06 64.43 14.44
C GLY A 38 5.60 64.27 14.92
N LYS A 39 4.97 63.12 14.67
CA LYS A 39 3.59 62.85 15.13
C LYS A 39 3.55 62.52 16.62
N ALA A 40 4.57 61.81 17.11
CA ALA A 40 4.71 61.53 18.53
C ALA A 40 4.94 62.82 19.34
N GLY A 41 5.81 63.71 18.87
CA GLY A 41 6.07 65.01 19.51
C GLY A 41 4.81 65.88 19.60
N TRP A 42 3.97 65.89 18.56
CA TRP A 42 2.69 66.59 18.60
C TRP A 42 1.74 66.02 19.66
N LEU A 43 1.60 64.70 19.77
CA LEU A 43 0.72 64.08 20.78
C LEU A 43 1.19 64.33 22.22
N VAL A 44 2.50 64.45 22.42
CA VAL A 44 3.09 64.83 23.71
C VAL A 44 2.83 66.31 24.01
N SER A 45 2.99 67.21 23.04
CA SER A 45 2.78 68.64 23.24
C SER A 45 1.32 69.00 23.54
N VAL A 46 0.36 68.30 22.95
CA VAL A 46 -1.07 68.48 23.26
C VAL A 46 -1.53 67.73 24.52
N GLY A 47 -0.59 67.17 25.30
CA GLY A 47 -0.88 66.47 26.57
C GLY A 47 -1.71 65.20 26.43
N THR A 48 -1.71 64.58 25.24
CA THR A 48 -2.48 63.37 24.94
C THR A 48 -1.64 62.11 25.14
N ALA A 49 -0.31 62.23 25.16
CA ALA A 49 0.63 61.15 25.41
C ALA A 49 1.87 61.66 26.18
N LYS A 50 2.69 60.73 26.67
CA LYS A 50 4.04 61.01 27.20
C LYS A 50 5.08 60.11 26.52
N ALA A 51 6.34 60.51 26.55
CA ALA A 51 7.44 59.68 26.05
C ALA A 51 7.50 58.36 26.83
N ALA A 52 7.68 57.24 26.12
CA ALA A 52 7.80 55.92 26.72
C ALA A 52 9.19 55.33 26.44
N PRO A 53 9.75 54.53 27.36
CA PRO A 53 11.00 53.82 27.10
C PRO A 53 10.86 52.85 25.92
N ALA A 54 11.97 52.62 25.21
CA ALA A 54 12.03 51.71 24.06
C ALA A 54 11.41 50.35 24.39
N ALA A 55 10.70 49.74 23.44
CA ALA A 55 10.08 48.44 23.66
C ALA A 55 11.16 47.38 23.97
N PRO A 56 10.94 46.52 24.99
CA PRO A 56 11.80 45.35 25.16
C PRO A 56 11.74 44.49 23.88
N PRO A 57 12.85 43.82 23.50
CA PRO A 57 12.87 43.00 22.30
C PRO A 57 11.73 41.98 22.34
N ARG A 58 10.95 41.90 21.26
CA ARG A 58 9.86 40.92 21.13
C ARG A 58 10.45 39.51 21.14
N ASN A 59 10.46 38.87 22.30
CA ASN A 59 10.54 37.42 22.39
C ASN A 59 9.34 36.84 21.64
N SER A 60 9.61 36.16 20.53
CA SER A 60 8.67 35.52 19.60
C SER A 60 7.97 34.28 20.19
N ARG A 61 7.58 34.31 21.47
CA ARG A 61 7.04 33.15 22.20
C ARG A 61 5.53 33.20 22.47
N ARG A 62 4.77 34.04 21.78
CA ARG A 62 3.31 34.14 21.94
C ARG A 62 2.60 34.39 20.60
N GLN A 63 2.71 33.42 19.70
CA GLN A 63 1.73 33.13 18.66
C GLN A 63 1.68 31.60 18.49
N GLU A 64 1.42 30.89 19.59
CA GLU A 64 0.94 29.52 19.54
C GLU A 64 -0.57 29.59 19.67
N GLY A 65 -1.23 29.45 18.54
CA GLY A 65 -2.68 29.53 18.44
C GLY A 65 -3.04 29.98 17.04
N VAL A 66 -3.36 29.00 16.19
CA VAL A 66 -3.78 29.07 14.79
C VAL A 66 -2.66 28.85 13.76
N ASN A 67 -2.72 27.66 13.14
CA ASN A 67 -2.00 27.17 11.96
C ASN A 67 -0.52 26.78 12.10
N MET A 68 -0.24 25.68 12.82
CA MET A 68 0.89 24.82 12.46
C MET A 68 0.42 23.76 11.47
N ALA A 69 0.42 24.09 10.18
CA ALA A 69 0.80 23.08 9.20
C ALA A 69 2.31 22.92 9.37
N THR A 70 2.74 21.87 10.06
CA THR A 70 4.16 21.52 10.18
C THR A 70 4.74 21.46 8.77
N GLN A 71 5.65 22.37 8.44
CA GLN A 71 6.34 22.33 7.16
C GLN A 71 7.38 21.22 7.21
N ALA A 72 7.32 20.31 6.23
CA ALA A 72 8.31 19.26 6.10
C ALA A 72 9.71 19.82 5.91
N SER A 73 10.60 19.43 6.82
CA SER A 73 12.02 19.80 6.78
C SER A 73 12.87 18.59 6.40
N LYS A 74 13.80 18.81 5.45
CA LYS A 74 14.74 17.77 4.97
C LYS A 74 15.75 17.32 6.02
N SER A 75 15.92 18.08 7.11
CA SER A 75 16.92 17.83 8.14
C SER A 75 16.34 17.37 9.48
N THR A 76 15.02 17.15 9.57
CA THR A 76 14.41 16.58 10.77
C THR A 76 14.89 15.14 10.94
N PRO A 77 15.59 14.79 12.04
CA PRO A 77 16.00 13.41 12.29
C PRO A 77 14.75 12.55 12.58
N ILE A 78 14.81 11.29 12.13
CA ILE A 78 13.74 10.31 12.27
C ILE A 78 14.35 9.03 12.84
N VAL A 79 13.72 8.46 13.86
CA VAL A 79 13.92 7.05 14.24
C VAL A 79 12.80 6.26 13.58
N TRP A 80 13.14 5.28 12.75
CA TRP A 80 12.15 4.54 11.98
C TRP A 80 11.88 3.16 12.56
N ASN A 81 10.68 3.00 13.11
CA ASN A 81 10.05 1.72 13.47
C ASN A 81 8.65 1.66 12.84
N GLY A 82 8.60 1.84 11.53
CA GLY A 82 7.36 2.07 10.79
C GLY A 82 6.39 0.89 10.82
N GLN A 83 5.11 1.22 10.97
CA GLN A 83 3.96 0.34 10.78
C GLN A 83 2.96 1.01 9.85
N GLY A 84 2.13 0.25 9.14
CA GLY A 84 1.09 0.84 8.31
C GLY A 84 0.70 -0.03 7.12
N PRO A 85 -0.40 0.32 6.42
CA PRO A 85 -0.93 -0.49 5.34
C PRO A 85 0.02 -0.58 4.15
N VAL A 86 0.06 -1.78 3.59
CA VAL A 86 0.68 -2.11 2.31
C VAL A 86 -0.44 -2.37 1.31
N HIS A 87 -0.36 -1.74 0.15
CA HIS A 87 -1.27 -1.97 -0.97
C HIS A 87 -0.50 -2.59 -2.11
N ILE A 88 -1.12 -3.54 -2.80
CA ILE A 88 -0.61 -4.12 -4.03
C ILE A 88 -1.53 -3.65 -5.17
N GLY A 89 -0.93 -3.23 -6.29
CA GLY A 89 -1.63 -2.86 -7.51
C GLY A 89 -1.04 -3.56 -8.73
N ILE A 90 -1.75 -3.49 -9.85
CA ILE A 90 -1.28 -3.96 -11.16
C ILE A 90 -0.61 -2.79 -11.86
N TYR A 91 0.61 -2.99 -12.37
CA TYR A 91 1.27 -2.00 -13.21
C TYR A 91 0.61 -2.00 -14.60
N ASP A 92 -0.04 -0.90 -14.96
CA ASP A 92 -0.71 -0.71 -16.25
C ASP A 92 -0.36 0.68 -16.81
N PRO A 93 0.61 0.77 -17.75
CA PRO A 93 1.04 2.04 -18.30
C PRO A 93 0.01 2.70 -19.23
N ILE A 94 -1.07 2.00 -19.61
CA ILE A 94 -2.12 2.52 -20.50
C ILE A 94 -3.23 3.16 -19.67
N ASN A 95 -3.74 2.45 -18.66
CA ASN A 95 -4.88 2.90 -17.85
C ASN A 95 -4.47 3.53 -16.52
N GLY A 96 -3.27 3.22 -16.03
CA GLY A 96 -2.72 3.77 -14.81
C GLY A 96 -2.25 5.21 -14.98
N ARG A 97 -2.21 5.95 -13.86
CA ARG A 97 -1.75 7.35 -13.86
C ARG A 97 -0.32 7.48 -13.33
N PRO A 98 0.53 8.35 -13.91
CA PRO A 98 1.92 8.51 -13.47
C PRO A 98 2.07 8.85 -11.98
N GLU A 99 1.18 9.65 -11.41
CA GLU A 99 1.23 10.06 -10.00
C GLU A 99 1.06 8.91 -9.01
N MET A 100 0.47 7.80 -9.46
CA MET A 100 0.30 6.56 -8.71
C MET A 100 1.26 5.46 -9.18
N GLY A 101 2.29 5.81 -9.96
CA GLY A 101 3.23 4.83 -10.51
C GLY A 101 2.59 3.91 -11.54
N PHE A 102 1.58 4.38 -12.28
CA PHE A 102 0.79 3.57 -13.24
C PHE A 102 0.08 2.37 -12.61
N LEU A 103 -0.17 2.41 -11.29
CA LEU A 103 -0.86 1.34 -10.60
C LEU A 103 -2.38 1.44 -10.77
N THR A 104 -2.99 0.32 -11.11
CA THR A 104 -4.44 0.12 -11.16
C THR A 104 -4.84 -1.01 -10.23
N ASN A 105 -6.15 -1.09 -9.95
CA ASN A 105 -6.73 -2.16 -9.14
C ASN A 105 -6.00 -2.34 -7.79
N LEU A 106 -5.71 -1.23 -7.09
CA LEU A 106 -5.03 -1.29 -5.79
C LEU A 106 -5.95 -1.92 -4.76
N TYR A 107 -5.39 -2.79 -3.95
CA TYR A 107 -6.07 -3.40 -2.81
C TYR A 107 -5.12 -3.48 -1.62
N SER A 108 -5.69 -3.43 -0.41
CA SER A 108 -4.90 -3.54 0.82
C SER A 108 -4.54 -5.00 1.06
N VAL A 109 -3.27 -5.23 1.35
CA VAL A 109 -2.81 -6.44 2.00
C VAL A 109 -3.30 -6.43 3.46
N GLY A 110 -3.48 -7.61 4.05
CA GLY A 110 -3.78 -7.75 5.47
C GLY A 110 -2.84 -6.97 6.38
N CYS A 111 -3.27 -6.71 7.63
CA CYS A 111 -2.58 -5.83 8.56
C CYS A 111 -1.70 -6.56 9.58
N ALA A 112 -1.82 -7.88 9.71
CA ALA A 112 -1.04 -8.67 10.66
C ALA A 112 0.33 -9.08 10.10
N ASN A 113 1.33 -9.15 10.99
CA ASN A 113 2.68 -9.70 10.82
C ASN A 113 3.20 -9.65 9.38
N ARG A 114 3.75 -8.49 9.02
CA ARG A 114 4.33 -8.24 7.71
C ARG A 114 5.71 -7.62 7.81
N THR A 115 6.59 -8.04 6.91
CA THR A 115 7.87 -7.37 6.68
C THR A 115 7.90 -6.87 5.25
N LEU A 116 8.26 -5.61 5.04
CA LEU A 116 8.54 -5.05 3.73
C LEU A 116 9.98 -4.57 3.72
N THR A 117 10.82 -5.20 2.91
CA THR A 117 12.23 -4.84 2.76
C THR A 117 12.51 -4.40 1.34
N VAL A 118 13.41 -3.44 1.21
CA VAL A 118 13.88 -2.91 -0.06
C VAL A 118 15.39 -2.83 -0.01
N THR A 119 16.07 -3.53 -0.91
CA THR A 119 17.53 -3.66 -0.91
C THR A 119 18.09 -3.05 -2.20
N PRO A 120 18.62 -1.81 -2.16
CA PRO A 120 19.26 -1.20 -3.32
C PRO A 120 20.63 -1.81 -3.57
N SER A 121 20.97 -2.05 -4.82
CA SER A 121 22.29 -2.53 -5.24
C SER A 121 22.83 -1.70 -6.42
N ARG A 122 24.17 -1.64 -6.52
CA ARG A 122 24.88 -1.07 -7.67
C ARG A 122 26.00 -2.01 -8.06
N GLU A 123 26.05 -2.33 -9.34
CA GLU A 123 27.14 -3.11 -9.92
C GLU A 123 28.15 -2.16 -10.56
N THR A 124 29.44 -2.42 -10.35
CA THR A 124 30.51 -1.57 -10.88
C THR A 124 31.57 -2.37 -11.63
N GLY A 125 31.99 -1.83 -12.77
CA GLY A 125 33.14 -2.26 -13.54
C GLY A 125 34.34 -1.38 -13.24
N LYS A 126 35.55 -1.94 -13.35
CA LYS A 126 36.81 -1.22 -13.16
C LYS A 126 37.68 -1.31 -14.40
N ILE A 127 38.12 -0.16 -14.90
CA ILE A 127 39.17 -0.07 -15.92
C ILE A 127 40.50 0.02 -15.17
N LYS A 128 41.43 -0.88 -15.46
CA LYS A 128 42.79 -0.85 -14.92
C LYS A 128 43.70 -0.06 -15.85
N GLU A 129 44.65 0.69 -15.29
CA GLU A 129 45.71 1.28 -16.09
C GLU A 129 46.64 0.18 -16.62
N SER A 130 47.21 0.42 -17.80
CA SER A 130 48.08 -0.52 -18.52
C SER A 130 49.48 0.05 -18.80
N CYS A 131 49.80 1.23 -18.27
CA CYS A 131 50.98 1.99 -18.67
C CYS A 131 52.13 1.88 -17.67
N SER A 132 51.85 1.81 -16.36
CA SER A 132 52.91 1.71 -15.34
C SER A 132 53.26 0.26 -14.98
N GLY A 133 52.50 -0.71 -15.51
CA GLY A 133 52.64 -2.13 -15.17
C GLY A 133 52.10 -2.49 -13.77
N GLN A 134 51.54 -1.54 -13.03
CA GLN A 134 51.06 -1.74 -11.65
C GLN A 134 49.59 -2.19 -11.57
N ARG A 135 48.86 -2.17 -12.70
CA ARG A 135 47.45 -2.58 -12.83
C ARG A 135 46.53 -1.86 -11.83
N MET A 136 46.82 -0.58 -11.57
CA MET A 136 46.01 0.24 -10.66
C MET A 136 44.61 0.52 -11.25
N THR A 137 43.62 0.81 -10.42
CA THR A 137 42.28 1.20 -10.92
C THR A 137 42.35 2.61 -11.50
N LEU A 138 42.14 2.74 -12.80
CA LEU A 138 42.09 4.03 -13.49
C LEU A 138 40.71 4.68 -13.34
N LYS A 139 39.65 3.89 -13.48
CA LYS A 139 38.27 4.37 -13.42
C LYS A 139 37.34 3.27 -12.95
N GLU A 140 36.39 3.63 -12.09
CA GLU A 140 35.22 2.83 -11.78
C GLU A 140 34.01 3.40 -12.53
N TYR A 141 33.15 2.53 -13.06
CA TYR A 141 31.93 2.90 -13.76
C TYR A 141 30.79 1.96 -13.37
N GLU A 142 29.57 2.48 -13.34
CA GLU A 142 28.38 1.72 -12.96
C GLU A 142 27.88 0.88 -14.15
N THR A 143 27.64 -0.41 -13.92
CA THR A 143 27.16 -1.38 -14.93
C THR A 143 25.69 -1.73 -14.73
N GLY A 144 25.19 -1.61 -13.50
CA GLY A 144 23.82 -1.98 -13.16
C GLY A 144 23.33 -1.31 -11.88
N LYS A 145 22.01 -1.14 -11.80
CA LYS A 145 21.29 -0.70 -10.59
C LYS A 145 20.18 -1.70 -10.36
N GLY A 146 20.10 -2.24 -9.14
CA GLY A 146 19.04 -3.14 -8.73
C GLY A 146 18.31 -2.60 -7.51
N LEU A 147 17.08 -3.08 -7.33
CA LEU A 147 16.26 -2.80 -6.16
C LEU A 147 15.43 -4.05 -5.87
N GLU A 148 15.95 -4.91 -5.00
CA GLU A 148 15.21 -6.10 -4.56
C GLU A 148 14.12 -5.69 -3.57
N VAL A 149 12.94 -6.27 -3.69
CA VAL A 149 11.80 -6.05 -2.81
C VAL A 149 11.33 -7.39 -2.27
N ASN A 150 11.20 -7.49 -0.95
CA ASN A 150 10.60 -8.66 -0.29
C ASN A 150 9.43 -8.21 0.59
N LEU A 151 8.32 -8.93 0.50
CA LEU A 151 7.12 -8.72 1.28
C LEU A 151 6.67 -10.06 1.88
N SER A 152 6.78 -10.22 3.19
CA SER A 152 6.24 -11.38 3.92
C SER A 152 5.01 -10.95 4.71
N MET A 153 3.99 -11.83 4.79
CA MET A 153 2.64 -11.55 5.27
C MET A 153 1.99 -12.82 5.81
N VAL A 154 1.50 -12.79 7.04
CA VAL A 154 0.66 -13.88 7.60
C VAL A 154 -0.82 -13.68 7.27
N GLN A 155 -1.26 -12.44 7.04
CA GLN A 155 -2.64 -12.12 6.67
C GLN A 155 -2.71 -11.60 5.24
N PHE A 156 -3.42 -12.33 4.39
CA PHE A 156 -3.60 -12.01 2.98
C PHE A 156 -4.96 -12.48 2.47
N ASP A 157 -5.40 -11.93 1.33
CA ASP A 157 -6.64 -12.31 0.66
C ASP A 157 -6.38 -13.31 -0.48
N THR A 158 -7.45 -13.88 -1.02
CA THR A 158 -7.39 -14.82 -2.16
C THR A 158 -6.76 -14.21 -3.41
N ARG A 159 -6.84 -12.88 -3.56
CA ARG A 159 -6.21 -12.16 -4.67
C ARG A 159 -4.69 -12.10 -4.56
N THR A 160 -4.16 -11.90 -3.35
CA THR A 160 -2.73 -11.99 -3.06
C THR A 160 -2.25 -13.42 -3.23
N MET A 161 -3.00 -14.40 -2.71
CA MET A 161 -2.69 -15.82 -2.89
C MET A 161 -2.67 -16.20 -4.37
N ALA A 162 -3.67 -15.76 -5.16
CA ALA A 162 -3.69 -15.98 -6.60
C ALA A 162 -2.46 -15.39 -7.29
N SER A 163 -2.05 -14.18 -6.92
CA SER A 163 -0.85 -13.56 -7.49
C SER A 163 0.42 -14.35 -7.14
N ALA A 164 0.52 -14.89 -5.91
CA ALA A 164 1.65 -15.71 -5.49
C ALA A 164 1.81 -17.01 -6.30
N PHE A 165 0.68 -17.62 -6.68
CA PHE A 165 0.63 -18.87 -7.45
C PHE A 165 0.45 -18.65 -8.96
N PHE A 166 0.77 -17.46 -9.48
CA PHE A 166 0.64 -17.15 -10.91
C PHE A 166 -0.76 -17.41 -11.48
N GLY A 167 -1.79 -17.11 -10.69
CA GLY A 167 -3.20 -17.27 -11.04
C GLY A 167 -4.00 -15.98 -10.98
N GLU A 168 -5.30 -16.12 -11.13
CA GLU A 168 -6.30 -15.07 -10.96
C GLU A 168 -7.39 -15.59 -10.02
N ALA A 169 -7.80 -14.76 -9.06
CA ALA A 169 -8.94 -15.07 -8.21
C ALA A 169 -10.22 -14.83 -9.03
N MET A 170 -10.90 -15.90 -9.38
CA MET A 170 -12.09 -15.88 -10.21
C MET A 170 -13.32 -16.22 -9.35
N GLU A 171 -14.28 -15.30 -9.29
CA GLU A 171 -15.59 -15.59 -8.72
C GLU A 171 -16.38 -16.48 -9.67
N ILE A 172 -16.76 -17.67 -9.19
CA ILE A 172 -17.65 -18.59 -9.89
C ILE A 172 -19.06 -18.38 -9.31
N PRO A 173 -20.04 -17.93 -10.11
CA PRO A 173 -21.41 -17.83 -9.65
C PRO A 173 -21.99 -19.22 -9.36
N GLY A 174 -22.94 -19.29 -8.42
CA GLY A 174 -23.64 -20.53 -8.15
C GLY A 174 -24.42 -21.02 -9.37
N GLY A 175 -24.60 -22.34 -9.47
CA GLY A 175 -25.22 -22.97 -10.62
C GLY A 175 -25.65 -24.39 -10.37
N THR A 176 -26.08 -25.06 -11.44
CA THR A 176 -26.49 -26.47 -11.43
C THR A 176 -25.60 -27.27 -12.35
N VAL A 177 -25.27 -28.48 -11.94
CA VAL A 177 -24.58 -29.47 -12.76
C VAL A 177 -25.50 -30.67 -12.94
N THR A 178 -25.53 -31.19 -14.15
CA THR A 178 -26.29 -32.38 -14.52
C THR A 178 -25.36 -33.41 -15.15
N ASP A 179 -25.58 -34.69 -14.85
CA ASP A 179 -24.85 -35.84 -15.38
C ASP A 179 -23.32 -35.75 -15.16
N GLU A 180 -22.83 -35.22 -14.03
CA GLU A 180 -21.40 -35.27 -13.70
C GLU A 180 -20.97 -36.72 -13.47
N GLN A 181 -20.10 -37.25 -14.32
CA GLN A 181 -19.62 -38.62 -14.20
C GLN A 181 -18.58 -38.75 -13.11
N LEU A 182 -18.80 -39.67 -12.18
CA LEU A 182 -17.80 -40.05 -11.18
C LEU A 182 -16.83 -41.08 -11.78
N ALA A 183 -15.62 -41.10 -11.23
CA ALA A 183 -14.74 -42.25 -11.42
C ALA A 183 -15.40 -43.51 -10.82
N LYS A 184 -14.92 -44.70 -11.21
CA LYS A 184 -15.36 -45.92 -10.55
C LYS A 184 -15.00 -45.85 -9.06
N LEU A 185 -15.99 -46.09 -8.20
CA LEU A 185 -15.84 -46.06 -6.74
C LEU A 185 -16.10 -47.46 -6.17
N GLU A 186 -15.48 -47.77 -5.03
CA GLU A 186 -15.82 -48.92 -4.20
C GLU A 186 -16.34 -48.44 -2.83
N PRO A 187 -17.17 -49.22 -2.12
CA PRO A 187 -17.68 -48.84 -0.81
C PRO A 187 -16.55 -48.51 0.18
N GLY A 188 -16.61 -47.32 0.79
CA GLY A 188 -15.58 -46.75 1.65
C GLY A 188 -14.77 -45.64 0.98
N ASP A 189 -14.79 -45.53 -0.34
CA ASP A 189 -14.06 -44.50 -1.08
C ASP A 189 -14.65 -43.11 -0.89
N TYR A 190 -13.78 -42.11 -0.84
CA TYR A 190 -14.15 -40.71 -0.91
C TYR A 190 -14.12 -40.22 -2.35
N PHE A 191 -15.06 -39.36 -2.70
CA PHE A 191 -15.09 -38.65 -3.97
C PHE A 191 -15.36 -37.17 -3.75
N PHE A 192 -14.89 -36.37 -4.70
CA PHE A 192 -15.10 -34.93 -4.72
C PHE A 192 -15.89 -34.58 -5.97
N LEU A 193 -16.92 -33.75 -5.80
CA LEU A 193 -17.60 -33.12 -6.92
C LEU A 193 -16.71 -32.02 -7.51
N ARG A 194 -16.88 -31.75 -8.80
CA ARG A 194 -16.10 -30.71 -9.50
C ARG A 194 -16.23 -29.34 -8.85
N ASN A 195 -17.41 -28.98 -8.38
CA ASN A 195 -17.66 -27.70 -7.71
C ASN A 195 -17.91 -27.93 -6.21
N PRO A 196 -17.22 -27.18 -5.33
CA PRO A 196 -17.45 -27.21 -3.89
C PRO A 196 -18.80 -26.55 -3.55
N ARG A 197 -19.16 -26.57 -2.26
CA ARG A 197 -20.41 -25.97 -1.76
C ARG A 197 -21.66 -26.55 -2.44
N SER A 198 -21.63 -27.87 -2.64
CA SER A 198 -22.67 -28.62 -3.32
C SER A 198 -23.89 -28.82 -2.42
N LYS A 199 -25.09 -28.83 -3.02
CA LYS A 199 -26.38 -29.07 -2.36
C LYS A 199 -27.32 -29.78 -3.32
N SER A 200 -28.40 -30.35 -2.78
CA SER A 200 -29.39 -31.09 -3.57
C SER A 200 -28.77 -32.21 -4.42
N VAL A 201 -27.78 -32.91 -3.86
CA VAL A 201 -27.03 -33.96 -4.57
C VAL A 201 -27.93 -35.17 -4.84
N VAL A 202 -28.01 -35.56 -6.11
CA VAL A 202 -28.70 -36.76 -6.57
C VAL A 202 -27.69 -37.60 -7.34
N ILE A 203 -27.51 -38.84 -6.92
CA ILE A 203 -26.58 -39.78 -7.57
C ILE A 203 -27.39 -40.90 -8.17
N GLU A 204 -27.17 -41.17 -9.45
CA GLU A 204 -27.78 -42.25 -10.20
C GLU A 204 -26.72 -43.08 -10.90
N ASP A 205 -26.99 -44.36 -11.11
CA ASP A 205 -26.12 -45.19 -11.93
C ASP A 205 -26.44 -45.04 -13.43
N SER A 206 -25.67 -45.73 -14.28
CA SER A 206 -25.88 -45.70 -15.73
C SER A 206 -26.84 -46.81 -16.23
N THR A 207 -27.74 -47.34 -15.39
CA THR A 207 -28.67 -48.40 -15.80
C THR A 207 -29.63 -47.90 -16.90
N PRO A 208 -29.71 -48.57 -18.07
CA PRO A 208 -30.54 -48.11 -19.17
C PRO A 208 -32.04 -48.08 -18.83
N GLY A 209 -32.70 -46.97 -19.14
CA GLY A 209 -34.16 -46.79 -19.03
C GLY A 209 -34.65 -46.46 -17.63
N THR A 210 -34.12 -47.12 -16.58
CA THR A 210 -34.47 -46.84 -15.18
C THR A 210 -33.20 -46.84 -14.33
N PRO A 211 -32.48 -45.69 -14.25
CA PRO A 211 -31.30 -45.56 -13.40
C PRO A 211 -31.60 -45.91 -11.94
N LEU A 212 -30.65 -46.57 -11.27
CA LEU A 212 -30.72 -46.84 -9.85
C LEU A 212 -30.28 -45.60 -9.07
N THR A 213 -31.19 -45.03 -8.30
CA THR A 213 -30.90 -43.89 -7.44
C THR A 213 -30.18 -44.31 -6.15
N TYR A 214 -29.11 -43.60 -5.81
CA TYR A 214 -28.38 -43.77 -4.57
C TYR A 214 -29.02 -42.88 -3.49
N VAL A 215 -29.08 -43.39 -2.27
CA VAL A 215 -29.86 -42.79 -1.18
C VAL A 215 -28.89 -42.33 -0.10
N LEU A 216 -28.99 -41.06 0.29
CA LEU A 216 -28.18 -40.48 1.36
C LEU A 216 -28.35 -41.27 2.67
N GLY A 217 -27.24 -41.53 3.37
CA GLY A 217 -27.18 -42.32 4.61
C GLY A 217 -27.28 -43.84 4.41
N THR A 218 -27.57 -44.32 3.20
CA THR A 218 -27.59 -45.76 2.87
C THR A 218 -26.51 -46.12 1.87
N HIS A 219 -26.45 -45.41 0.74
CA HIS A 219 -25.53 -45.68 -0.35
C HIS A 219 -24.33 -44.72 -0.34
N TYR A 220 -24.52 -43.49 0.12
CA TYR A 220 -23.45 -42.50 0.29
C TYR A 220 -23.74 -41.61 1.50
N GLU A 221 -22.72 -40.93 2.03
CA GLU A 221 -22.86 -39.88 3.03
C GLU A 221 -22.20 -38.58 2.56
N GLU A 222 -22.77 -37.47 3.02
CA GLU A 222 -22.15 -36.17 2.94
C GLU A 222 -21.14 -36.03 4.08
N ASP A 223 -19.87 -36.01 3.74
CA ASP A 223 -18.80 -35.86 4.72
C ASP A 223 -18.43 -34.38 4.91
N ASP A 224 -18.33 -33.62 3.81
CA ASP A 224 -18.13 -32.17 3.83
C ASP A 224 -18.58 -31.52 2.51
N ALA A 225 -19.84 -31.07 2.45
CA ALA A 225 -20.40 -30.41 1.26
C ALA A 225 -19.74 -29.07 0.92
N GLU A 226 -19.19 -28.34 1.90
CA GLU A 226 -18.48 -27.08 1.63
C GLU A 226 -17.20 -27.34 0.82
N HIS A 227 -16.52 -28.47 1.05
CA HIS A 227 -15.41 -28.93 0.22
C HIS A 227 -15.84 -29.83 -0.96
N GLY A 228 -17.14 -30.09 -1.12
CA GLY A 228 -17.67 -31.00 -2.13
C GLY A 228 -17.28 -32.46 -1.93
N ARG A 229 -16.96 -32.87 -0.68
CA ARG A 229 -16.47 -34.20 -0.32
C ARG A 229 -17.59 -35.10 0.18
N TYR A 230 -17.68 -36.28 -0.42
CA TYR A 230 -18.66 -37.31 -0.10
C TYR A 230 -17.97 -38.65 0.07
N ARG A 231 -18.61 -39.58 0.77
CA ARG A 231 -18.11 -40.96 0.93
C ARG A 231 -19.15 -41.95 0.45
N LEU A 232 -18.72 -42.91 -0.36
CA LEU A 232 -19.57 -44.03 -0.76
C LEU A 232 -19.67 -45.04 0.38
N LEU A 233 -20.88 -45.47 0.72
CA LEU A 233 -21.15 -46.44 1.78
C LEU A 233 -21.43 -47.84 1.22
N ALA A 234 -22.16 -47.92 0.12
CA ALA A 234 -22.54 -49.16 -0.55
C ALA A 234 -23.07 -48.88 -1.96
N HIS A 235 -22.94 -49.85 -2.85
CA HIS A 235 -23.68 -49.87 -4.11
C HIS A 235 -25.05 -50.56 -3.92
N PRO A 236 -26.12 -50.08 -4.58
CA PRO A 236 -27.29 -50.88 -4.85
C PRO A 236 -26.91 -52.16 -5.59
N ALA A 237 -27.69 -53.23 -5.41
CA ALA A 237 -27.48 -54.47 -6.15
C ALA A 237 -27.64 -54.23 -7.66
N LEU A 238 -26.74 -54.81 -8.47
CA LEU A 238 -26.74 -54.74 -9.94
C LEU A 238 -26.49 -53.33 -10.51
N HIS A 239 -25.82 -52.45 -9.76
CA HIS A 239 -25.50 -51.12 -10.27
C HIS A 239 -24.62 -51.15 -11.54
N VAL A 240 -24.71 -50.09 -12.33
CA VAL A 240 -23.95 -49.92 -13.58
C VAL A 240 -23.11 -48.64 -13.53
N GLU A 241 -21.80 -48.77 -13.71
CA GLU A 241 -20.85 -47.65 -13.84
C GLU A 241 -20.90 -47.00 -15.24
N PRO A 242 -20.51 -45.71 -15.38
CA PRO A 242 -20.14 -44.78 -14.31
C PRO A 242 -21.36 -44.27 -13.56
N LEU A 243 -21.19 -43.96 -12.28
CA LEU A 243 -22.17 -43.17 -11.54
C LEU A 243 -22.22 -41.73 -12.08
N LYS A 244 -23.41 -41.14 -12.04
CA LYS A 244 -23.68 -39.78 -12.47
C LYS A 244 -24.29 -38.99 -11.33
N VAL A 245 -23.91 -37.72 -11.25
CA VAL A 245 -24.36 -36.83 -10.19
C VAL A 245 -24.96 -35.56 -10.77
N ASP A 246 -26.16 -35.25 -10.29
CA ASP A 246 -26.80 -33.96 -10.43
C ASP A 246 -26.70 -33.23 -9.10
N TYR A 247 -26.39 -31.93 -9.14
CA TYR A 247 -26.31 -31.10 -7.94
C TYR A 247 -26.40 -29.62 -8.26
N GLU A 248 -26.74 -28.83 -7.24
CA GLU A 248 -26.57 -27.38 -7.25
C GLU A 248 -25.31 -27.02 -6.46
N TYR A 249 -24.70 -25.88 -6.74
CA TYR A 249 -23.57 -25.36 -5.95
C TYR A 249 -23.70 -23.85 -5.74
N ASP A 250 -23.25 -23.38 -4.57
CA ASP A 250 -23.19 -21.94 -4.27
C ASP A 250 -21.96 -21.28 -4.88
N SER A 251 -21.97 -19.94 -4.95
CA SER A 251 -20.80 -19.20 -5.47
C SER A 251 -19.55 -19.41 -4.61
N PHE A 252 -18.40 -19.48 -5.27
CA PHE A 252 -17.09 -19.62 -4.63
C PHE A 252 -16.00 -18.89 -5.41
N VAL A 253 -14.84 -18.68 -4.79
CA VAL A 253 -13.66 -18.10 -5.46
C VAL A 253 -12.68 -19.21 -5.81
N ASN A 254 -12.34 -19.31 -7.08
CA ASN A 254 -11.36 -20.27 -7.58
C ASN A 254 -10.04 -19.59 -7.91
N VAL A 255 -8.93 -20.30 -7.69
CA VAL A 255 -7.59 -19.89 -8.12
C VAL A 255 -6.96 -21.05 -8.88
N ALA A 256 -6.79 -20.89 -10.19
CA ALA A 256 -6.01 -21.81 -11.00
C ALA A 256 -4.54 -21.36 -11.02
N ALA A 257 -3.66 -22.10 -10.34
CA ALA A 257 -2.23 -21.82 -10.33
C ALA A 257 -1.64 -21.90 -11.75
N PHE A 258 -0.65 -21.05 -12.05
CA PHE A 258 0.01 -20.94 -13.37
C PHE A 258 -0.93 -20.68 -14.56
N SER A 259 -2.14 -20.17 -14.32
CA SER A 259 -3.04 -19.72 -15.39
C SER A 259 -2.62 -18.37 -16.00
N LYS A 260 -1.65 -17.68 -15.39
CA LYS A 260 -1.03 -16.45 -15.88
C LYS A 260 0.49 -16.63 -15.92
N THR A 261 1.17 -16.01 -16.89
CA THR A 261 2.62 -16.17 -17.09
C THR A 261 3.46 -15.27 -16.19
N ASN A 262 3.02 -14.04 -15.96
CA ASN A 262 3.48 -13.13 -14.91
C ASN A 262 2.56 -11.90 -14.97
N VAL A 263 2.31 -11.25 -13.85
CA VAL A 263 1.61 -9.97 -13.89
C VAL A 263 2.39 -8.97 -13.06
N GLU A 264 2.90 -7.94 -13.73
CA GLU A 264 3.70 -6.91 -13.09
C GLU A 264 2.85 -6.16 -12.06
N ARG A 265 3.36 -6.09 -10.83
CA ARG A 265 2.70 -5.47 -9.70
C ARG A 265 3.46 -4.24 -9.26
N GLY A 266 2.86 -3.43 -8.40
CA GLY A 266 3.62 -2.51 -7.58
C GLY A 266 3.08 -2.46 -6.17
N ILE A 267 3.88 -1.86 -5.29
CA ILE A 267 3.62 -1.75 -3.86
C ILE A 267 3.49 -0.28 -3.48
N ILE A 268 2.48 0.04 -2.68
CA ILE A 268 2.39 1.29 -1.94
C ILE A 268 2.36 0.99 -0.45
N PHE A 269 3.38 1.45 0.26
CA PHE A 269 3.40 1.43 1.72
C PHE A 269 3.13 2.83 2.26
N SER A 270 2.17 2.93 3.18
CA SER A 270 1.88 4.17 3.91
C SER A 270 2.17 3.95 5.38
N GLY A 271 3.40 4.27 5.79
CA GLY A 271 3.92 4.02 7.13
C GLY A 271 3.75 5.20 8.08
N VAL A 272 3.68 4.87 9.36
CA VAL A 272 3.79 5.77 10.50
C VAL A 272 4.71 5.13 11.53
N ASN A 273 5.64 5.88 12.11
CA ASN A 273 6.49 5.39 13.19
C ASN A 273 5.85 5.62 14.57
N GLY A 274 6.51 5.17 15.64
CA GLY A 274 6.04 5.33 17.03
C GLY A 274 5.86 6.80 17.45
N ASP A 275 6.56 7.72 16.80
CA ASP A 275 6.50 9.16 17.05
C ASP A 275 5.44 9.88 16.18
N GLY A 276 4.66 9.15 15.39
CA GLY A 276 3.61 9.70 14.53
C GLY A 276 4.11 10.32 13.22
N GLN A 277 5.41 10.26 12.92
CA GLN A 277 6.00 10.70 11.66
C GLN A 277 5.62 9.72 10.55
N LYS A 278 5.18 10.25 9.41
CA LYS A 278 4.68 9.43 8.29
C LYS A 278 5.69 9.37 7.16
N GLN A 279 5.79 8.20 6.54
CA GLN A 279 6.51 8.01 5.28
C GLN A 279 5.66 7.22 4.31
N ARG A 280 5.78 7.53 3.03
CA ARG A 280 5.16 6.75 1.95
C ARG A 280 6.22 6.25 1.00
N VAL A 281 6.11 4.98 0.63
CA VAL A 281 6.96 4.35 -0.37
C VAL A 281 6.08 3.86 -1.51
N ILE A 282 6.45 4.18 -2.75
CA ILE A 282 5.78 3.66 -3.95
C ILE A 282 6.82 3.00 -4.85
N ILE A 283 6.62 1.73 -5.17
CA ILE A 283 7.43 0.95 -6.09
C ILE A 283 6.51 0.50 -7.23
N PRO A 284 6.59 1.12 -8.42
CA PRO A 284 5.60 0.95 -9.48
C PRO A 284 5.52 -0.43 -10.13
N ARG A 285 6.68 -1.09 -10.31
CA ARG A 285 6.79 -2.22 -11.22
C ARG A 285 7.74 -3.25 -10.63
N ILE A 286 7.20 -4.39 -10.23
CA ILE A 286 7.87 -5.51 -9.60
C ILE A 286 7.19 -6.79 -10.11
N PRO A 287 7.92 -7.73 -10.73
CA PRO A 287 7.43 -9.07 -10.97
C PRO A 287 7.50 -9.86 -9.66
N LEU A 288 6.56 -9.60 -8.74
CA LEU A 288 6.49 -10.32 -7.47
C LEU A 288 6.11 -11.78 -7.72
N ALA A 289 6.88 -12.70 -7.14
CA ALA A 289 6.62 -14.13 -7.14
C ALA A 289 6.74 -14.68 -5.73
N LEU A 290 6.20 -15.88 -5.48
CA LEU A 290 6.40 -16.59 -4.23
C LEU A 290 7.89 -16.79 -3.96
N ASP A 291 8.35 -16.43 -2.76
CA ASP A 291 9.70 -16.69 -2.28
C ASP A 291 9.71 -18.00 -1.48
N GLY A 292 10.26 -19.06 -2.08
CA GLY A 292 10.24 -20.39 -1.49
C GLY A 292 8.87 -21.08 -1.59
N SER A 293 8.42 -21.69 -0.49
CA SER A 293 7.21 -22.52 -0.42
C SER A 293 6.18 -21.96 0.56
N PHE A 294 4.90 -22.15 0.27
CA PHE A 294 3.81 -21.88 1.20
C PHE A 294 3.38 -23.17 1.90
N ASN A 295 3.31 -23.15 3.23
CA ASN A 295 2.91 -24.31 4.02
C ASN A 295 1.39 -24.34 4.16
N TRP A 296 0.72 -25.36 3.62
CA TRP A 296 -0.72 -25.55 3.79
C TRP A 296 -1.08 -26.15 5.16
N LEU A 297 -0.13 -26.82 5.79
CA LEU A 297 -0.26 -27.46 7.09
C LEU A 297 0.99 -27.15 7.93
N SER A 298 0.79 -26.53 9.08
CA SER A 298 1.86 -26.22 10.03
C SER A 298 1.28 -25.94 11.43
N ASP A 299 2.13 -26.08 12.45
CA ASP A 299 1.79 -25.75 13.85
C ASP A 299 1.78 -24.23 14.12
N GLU A 300 2.45 -23.46 13.26
CA GLU A 300 2.51 -22.00 13.30
C GLU A 300 1.75 -21.40 12.09
N PRO A 301 1.30 -20.13 12.18
CA PRO A 301 0.67 -19.45 11.05
C PRO A 301 1.59 -19.41 9.82
N SER A 302 1.08 -19.87 8.68
CA SER A 302 1.82 -19.86 7.42
C SER A 302 2.07 -18.44 6.92
N ASP A 303 3.33 -18.15 6.57
CA ASP A 303 3.74 -16.89 5.97
C ASP A 303 3.72 -16.98 4.45
N LEU A 304 3.10 -15.99 3.81
CA LEU A 304 3.16 -15.80 2.36
C LEU A 304 4.26 -14.79 2.03
N ALA A 305 5.43 -15.30 1.67
CA ALA A 305 6.57 -14.49 1.25
C ALA A 305 6.54 -14.24 -0.27
N LEU A 306 6.61 -12.97 -0.67
CA LEU A 306 6.73 -12.53 -2.04
C LEU A 306 8.06 -11.80 -2.26
N LYS A 307 8.74 -12.09 -3.36
CA LYS A 307 10.02 -11.50 -3.73
C LYS A 307 10.02 -11.07 -5.20
N GLY A 308 10.73 -9.99 -5.50
CA GLY A 308 10.97 -9.57 -6.88
C GLY A 308 11.97 -8.42 -6.98
N GLU A 309 12.49 -8.19 -8.18
CA GLU A 309 13.37 -7.06 -8.47
C GLU A 309 12.57 -5.93 -9.14
N ALA A 310 12.59 -4.73 -8.57
CA ALA A 310 11.88 -3.60 -9.15
C ALA A 310 12.44 -3.29 -10.55
N GLN A 311 11.53 -3.14 -11.51
CA GLN A 311 11.87 -2.92 -12.90
C GLN A 311 11.79 -1.46 -13.28
N TYR A 312 12.62 -1.10 -14.25
CA TYR A 312 12.66 0.23 -14.83
C TYR A 312 11.28 0.64 -15.40
N VAL A 313 10.84 1.86 -15.06
CA VAL A 313 9.63 2.49 -15.60
C VAL A 313 10.01 3.65 -16.53
N PRO A 314 9.92 3.47 -17.86
CA PRO A 314 10.31 4.50 -18.81
C PRO A 314 9.57 5.82 -18.64
N GLY A 315 8.27 5.76 -18.34
CA GLY A 315 7.40 6.94 -18.18
C GLY A 315 7.73 7.81 -16.95
N LEU A 316 8.43 7.27 -15.96
CA LEU A 316 8.78 7.98 -14.71
C LEU A 316 10.26 8.39 -14.64
N LYS A 317 11.07 7.99 -15.63
CA LYS A 317 12.52 8.24 -15.65
C LYS A 317 12.87 9.70 -15.39
N ASN A 318 12.15 10.62 -16.05
CA ASN A 318 12.41 12.05 -15.99
C ASN A 318 11.53 12.77 -14.96
N ASP A 319 10.68 12.02 -14.22
CA ASP A 319 9.90 12.60 -13.14
C ASP A 319 10.81 12.83 -11.92
N PRO A 320 11.04 14.08 -11.50
CA PRO A 320 11.97 14.40 -10.42
C PRO A 320 11.47 13.95 -9.04
N LEU A 321 10.18 13.65 -8.91
CA LEU A 321 9.59 13.14 -7.66
C LEU A 321 9.62 11.62 -7.61
N PHE A 322 9.41 10.97 -8.76
CA PHE A 322 9.25 9.51 -8.79
C PHE A 322 10.57 8.77 -9.00
N GLY A 323 11.38 9.24 -9.95
CA GLY A 323 12.48 8.46 -10.47
C GLY A 323 12.04 7.13 -11.13
N PRO A 324 12.98 6.36 -11.68
CA PRO A 324 12.65 5.20 -12.51
C PRO A 324 12.27 3.91 -11.76
N PHE A 325 12.40 3.86 -10.43
CA PHE A 325 12.26 2.62 -9.63
C PHE A 325 11.37 2.76 -8.39
N MET A 326 11.54 3.83 -7.62
CA MET A 326 10.86 3.99 -6.33
C MET A 326 10.81 5.45 -5.93
N ARG A 327 9.67 5.84 -5.36
CA ARG A 327 9.46 7.13 -4.70
C ARG A 327 9.37 6.94 -3.19
N ILE A 328 10.01 7.84 -2.43
CA ILE A 328 9.87 7.93 -0.97
C ILE A 328 9.47 9.36 -0.61
N ASP A 329 8.33 9.51 0.06
CA ASP A 329 7.88 10.78 0.64
C ASP A 329 8.00 10.72 2.16
N ALA A 330 8.59 11.73 2.79
CA ALA A 330 8.57 11.91 4.25
C ALA A 330 7.67 13.10 4.59
N MET A 331 6.68 12.89 5.45
CA MET A 331 5.74 13.92 5.93
C MET A 331 6.11 14.37 7.34
N VAL A 332 7.40 14.67 7.52
CA VAL A 332 7.96 15.26 8.74
C VAL A 332 7.69 16.77 8.82
#